data_AF-A0A8J3Q7I4-F1
#
_entry.id   AF-A0A8J3Q7I4-F1
#
_cell.length_a   1.000
_cell.length_b   1.000
_cell.length_c   1.000
_cell.angle_alpha   90.00
_cell.angle_beta   90.00
_cell.angle_gamma   90.00
#
_symmetry.space_group_name_H-M   'P 1'
#
loop_
_entity.id
_entity.type
_entity.pdbx_description
1 polymer ?
#
loop_
_entity_poly.entity_id
_entity_poly.type
_entity_poly.pdbx_seq_one_letter_code
_entity_poly.pdbx_strand_id
1 'polypeptide(L)'
;MRWKLPAGLAVLILLILAAPSAAQAGSPGLNEACQTIDRPEYRDMRKLIDIDLDTATDIEVRVRANQILSAARAESLPRLPDATQQALDGSKEDLRAFLKNGMQIVWSDDLLVLITRTLSGGGPKVKAAASKALDENTVETSLAYLNDGLYVARELDCQPPPSTTSPAPAGGQLPKTGTATAALALGGAALVALGIGAVLVGRRSRA
;
A
#
# COMPACT_ATOMS: atom_id res chain seq x y z
N MET A 1 45.95 -59.78 -27.51
CA MET A 1 46.82 -58.92 -26.68
C MET A 1 45.93 -58.06 -25.81
N ARG A 2 46.21 -58.01 -24.50
CA ARG A 2 45.44 -57.29 -23.48
C ARG A 2 45.87 -55.82 -23.43
N TRP A 3 44.93 -54.89 -23.36
CA TRP A 3 45.10 -53.57 -22.73
C TRP A 3 43.69 -53.09 -22.34
N LYS A 4 43.27 -53.32 -21.08
CA LYS A 4 43.37 -52.40 -19.93
C LYS A 4 42.52 -51.13 -20.12
N LEU A 5 41.34 -51.14 -19.48
CA LEU A 5 40.48 -49.98 -19.25
C LEU A 5 41.17 -49.01 -18.25
N PRO A 6 41.23 -47.70 -18.50
CA PRO A 6 41.40 -46.73 -17.43
C PRO A 6 40.04 -46.38 -16.83
N ALA A 7 39.90 -46.73 -15.56
CA ALA A 7 38.98 -46.09 -14.63
C ALA A 7 39.27 -44.58 -14.58
N GLY A 8 38.23 -43.74 -14.56
CA GLY A 8 38.42 -42.34 -14.22
C GLY A 8 37.25 -41.44 -14.57
N LEU A 9 36.65 -40.89 -13.52
CA LEU A 9 36.12 -39.53 -13.41
C LEU A 9 34.64 -39.29 -13.78
N ALA A 10 33.87 -39.29 -12.69
CA ALA A 10 32.88 -38.27 -12.34
C ALA A 10 31.67 -38.11 -13.28
N VAL A 11 30.65 -38.92 -13.01
CA VAL A 11 29.26 -38.54 -13.30
C VAL A 11 28.94 -37.34 -12.41
N LEU A 12 29.08 -36.14 -12.96
CA LEU A 12 28.53 -34.91 -12.38
C LEU A 12 27.00 -35.02 -12.52
N ILE A 13 26.36 -35.59 -11.50
CA ILE A 13 24.91 -35.50 -11.36
C ILE A 13 24.61 -34.02 -11.14
N LEU A 14 24.22 -33.32 -12.20
CA LEU A 14 23.54 -32.04 -12.08
C LEU A 14 22.25 -32.28 -11.31
N LEU A 15 22.31 -32.10 -9.99
CA LEU A 15 21.12 -31.74 -9.22
C LEU A 15 20.65 -30.40 -9.79
N ILE A 16 19.69 -30.48 -10.71
CA ILE A 16 18.83 -29.35 -11.04
C ILE A 16 18.13 -29.02 -9.72
N LEU A 17 18.72 -28.10 -8.97
CA LEU A 17 18.03 -27.38 -7.92
C LEU A 17 16.83 -26.77 -8.61
N ALA A 18 15.65 -27.39 -8.43
CA ALA A 18 14.39 -26.80 -8.79
C ALA A 18 14.32 -25.48 -8.04
N ALA A 19 14.71 -24.39 -8.71
CA ALA A 19 14.34 -23.06 -8.27
C ALA A 19 12.82 -23.15 -8.08
N PRO A 20 12.28 -22.90 -6.87
CA PRO A 20 10.85 -22.81 -6.75
C PRO A 20 10.44 -21.81 -7.81
N SER A 21 9.57 -22.22 -8.73
CA SER A 21 8.96 -21.32 -9.68
C SER A 21 8.58 -20.08 -8.87
N ALA A 22 9.23 -18.95 -9.17
CA ALA A 22 8.81 -17.68 -8.63
C ALA A 22 7.43 -17.46 -9.26
N ALA A 23 6.41 -18.06 -8.65
CA ALA A 23 5.07 -17.55 -8.66
C ALA A 23 5.26 -16.06 -8.43
N GLN A 24 4.74 -15.26 -9.34
CA GLN A 24 4.84 -13.80 -9.34
C GLN A 24 4.38 -13.34 -7.95
N ALA A 25 5.31 -13.24 -7.01
CA ALA A 25 5.02 -12.79 -5.67
C ALA A 25 4.63 -11.34 -5.85
N GLY A 26 3.49 -10.94 -5.29
CA GLY A 26 3.09 -9.55 -5.28
C GLY A 26 4.26 -8.72 -4.75
N SER A 27 4.34 -7.45 -5.14
CA SER A 27 5.34 -6.57 -4.55
C SER A 27 5.18 -6.65 -3.01
N PRO A 28 6.24 -6.87 -2.23
CA PRO A 28 6.11 -7.05 -0.79
C PRO A 28 5.46 -5.81 -0.15
N GLY A 29 4.72 -6.01 0.94
CA GLY A 29 4.11 -4.92 1.72
C GLY A 29 4.14 -5.23 3.21
N LEU A 30 3.87 -4.23 4.05
CA LEU A 30 3.77 -4.43 5.50
C LEU A 30 2.33 -4.79 5.89
N ASN A 31 2.16 -5.63 6.90
CA ASN A 31 0.89 -5.82 7.62
C ASN A 31 0.79 -4.86 8.83
N GLU A 32 -0.32 -4.92 9.57
CA GLU A 32 -0.55 -4.12 10.78
C GLU A 32 0.46 -4.37 11.92
N ALA A 33 1.16 -5.50 11.90
CA ALA A 33 2.24 -5.82 12.83
C ALA A 33 3.63 -5.38 12.31
N CYS A 34 3.67 -4.60 11.22
CA CYS A 34 4.90 -4.14 10.57
C CYS A 34 5.81 -5.26 10.06
N GLN A 35 5.23 -6.40 9.71
CA GLN A 35 5.92 -7.54 9.10
C GLN A 35 5.70 -7.55 7.59
N THR A 36 6.74 -7.95 6.85
CA THR A 36 6.64 -8.13 5.40
C THR A 36 5.73 -9.30 5.07
N ILE A 37 4.74 -9.05 4.22
CA ILE A 37 3.81 -10.03 3.68
C ILE A 37 3.76 -9.93 2.15
N ASP A 38 3.33 -11.02 1.52
CA ASP A 38 2.83 -10.97 0.14
C ASP A 38 1.49 -10.22 0.14
N ARG A 39 1.32 -9.30 -0.81
CA ARG A 39 0.15 -8.41 -0.86
C ARG A 39 -0.95 -9.09 -1.68
N PRO A 40 -2.18 -9.26 -1.16
CA PRO A 40 -3.31 -9.55 -2.03
C PRO A 40 -3.47 -8.46 -3.08
N GLU A 41 -3.73 -8.89 -4.31
CA GLU A 41 -4.08 -8.03 -5.44
C GLU A 41 -5.56 -8.22 -5.80
N TYR A 42 -6.31 -7.12 -5.84
CA TYR A 42 -7.69 -7.07 -6.26
C TYR A 42 -7.78 -6.64 -7.72
N ARG A 43 -8.41 -7.46 -8.55
CA ARG A 43 -8.51 -7.23 -10.00
C ARG A 43 -9.72 -6.36 -10.31
N ASP A 44 -9.68 -5.65 -11.44
CA ASP A 44 -10.89 -5.02 -11.98
C ASP A 44 -11.82 -6.07 -12.61
N MET A 45 -12.83 -6.52 -11.87
CA MET A 45 -13.77 -7.56 -12.32
C MET A 45 -14.55 -7.16 -13.57
N ARG A 46 -14.74 -5.86 -13.84
CA ARG A 46 -15.39 -5.37 -15.07
C ARG A 46 -14.61 -5.79 -16.32
N LYS A 47 -13.30 -5.97 -16.20
CA LYS A 47 -12.44 -6.43 -17.31
C LYS A 47 -12.66 -7.89 -17.69
N LEU A 48 -13.30 -8.69 -16.84
CA LEU A 48 -13.65 -10.07 -17.15
C LEU A 48 -14.87 -10.18 -18.09
N ILE A 49 -15.64 -9.10 -18.23
CA ILE A 49 -16.69 -8.97 -19.23
C ILE A 49 -16.08 -8.31 -20.47
N ASP A 50 -15.33 -9.10 -21.26
CA ASP A 50 -14.72 -8.64 -22.52
C ASP A 50 -15.62 -8.84 -23.76
N ILE A 51 -16.86 -9.25 -23.56
CA ILE A 51 -17.83 -9.56 -24.63
C ILE A 51 -19.05 -8.63 -24.55
N ASP A 52 -19.69 -8.43 -25.68
CA ASP A 52 -20.98 -7.73 -25.76
C ASP A 52 -22.10 -8.64 -25.25
N LEU A 53 -22.65 -8.34 -24.07
CA LEU A 53 -23.65 -9.17 -23.41
C LEU A 53 -25.03 -9.15 -24.09
N ASP A 54 -25.28 -8.20 -25.00
CA ASP A 54 -26.51 -8.12 -25.80
C ASP A 54 -26.54 -9.12 -26.95
N THR A 55 -25.38 -9.39 -27.54
CA THR A 55 -25.24 -10.28 -28.71
C THR A 55 -24.61 -11.63 -28.39
N ALA A 56 -23.94 -11.76 -27.25
CA ALA A 56 -23.29 -13.00 -26.83
C ALA A 56 -24.28 -14.16 -26.65
N THR A 57 -23.82 -15.37 -27.00
CA THR A 57 -24.55 -16.61 -26.76
C THR A 57 -24.64 -16.91 -25.26
N ASP A 58 -25.63 -17.73 -24.86
CA ASP A 58 -25.81 -18.13 -23.46
C ASP A 58 -24.58 -18.84 -22.88
N ILE A 59 -23.86 -19.58 -23.72
CA ILE A 59 -22.65 -20.31 -23.34
C ILE A 59 -21.53 -19.32 -23.01
N GLU A 60 -21.30 -18.33 -23.88
CA GLU A 60 -20.28 -17.30 -23.64
C GLU A 60 -20.58 -16.52 -22.36
N VAL A 61 -21.83 -16.11 -22.14
CA VAL A 61 -22.26 -15.43 -20.90
C VAL A 61 -22.00 -16.29 -19.67
N ARG A 62 -22.36 -17.58 -19.70
CA ARG A 62 -22.09 -18.52 -18.60
C ARG A 62 -20.60 -18.73 -18.35
N VAL A 63 -19.77 -18.76 -19.39
CA VAL A 63 -18.31 -18.85 -19.25
C VAL A 63 -17.78 -17.62 -18.50
N ARG A 64 -18.22 -16.40 -18.86
CA ARG A 64 -17.79 -15.17 -18.16
C ARG A 64 -18.25 -15.14 -16.71
N ALA A 65 -19.48 -15.56 -16.43
CA ALA A 65 -19.98 -15.66 -15.07
C ALA A 65 -19.16 -16.64 -14.21
N ASN A 66 -18.78 -17.80 -14.76
CA ASN A 66 -17.92 -18.75 -14.03
C ASN A 66 -16.49 -18.21 -13.82
N GLN A 67 -15.94 -17.45 -14.77
CA GLN A 67 -14.66 -16.77 -14.60
C GLN A 67 -14.71 -15.72 -13.48
N ILE A 68 -15.78 -14.92 -13.43
CA ILE A 68 -16.02 -13.94 -12.36
C ILE A 68 -16.19 -14.64 -11.02
N LEU A 69 -17.00 -15.71 -10.95
CA LEU A 69 -17.19 -16.50 -9.73
C LEU A 69 -15.86 -17.04 -9.20
N SER A 70 -15.02 -17.60 -10.09
CA SER A 70 -13.70 -18.11 -9.71
C SER A 70 -12.78 -17.00 -9.19
N ALA A 71 -12.75 -15.85 -9.85
CA ALA A 71 -11.92 -14.72 -9.43
C ALA A 71 -12.40 -14.14 -8.08
N ALA A 72 -13.71 -13.98 -7.92
CA ALA A 72 -14.31 -13.48 -6.69
C ALA A 72 -14.02 -14.38 -5.47
N ARG A 73 -14.01 -15.72 -5.67
CA ARG A 73 -13.60 -16.67 -4.62
C ARG A 73 -12.11 -16.58 -4.31
N ALA A 74 -11.26 -16.47 -5.33
CA ALA A 74 -9.81 -16.32 -5.13
C ALA A 74 -9.47 -15.06 -4.32
N GLU A 75 -10.18 -13.96 -4.55
CA GLU A 75 -10.03 -12.69 -3.83
C GLU A 75 -10.82 -12.65 -2.50
N SER A 76 -11.51 -13.74 -2.15
CA SER A 76 -12.33 -13.84 -0.93
C SER A 76 -13.35 -12.70 -0.78
N LEU A 77 -13.99 -12.32 -1.88
CA LEU A 77 -14.99 -11.25 -1.90
C LEU A 77 -16.23 -11.65 -1.08
N PRO A 78 -16.73 -10.78 -0.17
CA PRO A 78 -17.78 -11.15 0.78
C PRO A 78 -19.12 -11.59 0.21
N ARG A 79 -19.57 -11.05 -0.93
CA ARG A 79 -20.94 -11.27 -1.45
C ARG A 79 -20.98 -11.59 -2.95
N LEU A 80 -20.01 -11.10 -3.72
CA LEU A 80 -19.97 -11.33 -5.16
C LEU A 80 -19.98 -12.81 -5.57
N PRO A 81 -19.29 -13.74 -4.88
CA PRO A 81 -19.36 -15.16 -5.20
C PRO A 81 -20.79 -15.71 -5.13
N ASP A 82 -21.51 -15.40 -4.06
CA ASP A 82 -22.86 -15.92 -3.82
C ASP A 82 -23.88 -15.27 -4.78
N ALA A 83 -23.76 -13.96 -5.01
CA ALA A 83 -24.61 -13.27 -5.99
C ALA A 83 -24.40 -13.79 -7.42
N THR A 84 -23.15 -14.10 -7.78
CA THR A 84 -22.84 -14.68 -9.10
C THR A 84 -23.37 -16.11 -9.21
N GLN A 85 -23.26 -16.92 -8.16
CA GLN A 85 -23.83 -18.27 -8.13
C GLN A 85 -25.37 -18.22 -8.26
N GLN A 86 -26.03 -17.32 -7.53
CA GLN A 86 -27.48 -17.14 -7.64
C GLN A 86 -27.90 -16.76 -9.06
N ALA A 87 -27.16 -15.88 -9.73
CA ALA A 87 -27.43 -15.52 -11.13
C ALA A 87 -27.22 -16.71 -12.09
N LEU A 88 -26.22 -17.56 -11.85
CA LEU A 88 -25.95 -18.77 -12.65
C LEU A 88 -27.06 -19.82 -12.53
N ASP A 89 -27.67 -19.90 -11.35
CA ASP A 89 -28.78 -20.82 -11.04
C ASP A 89 -30.14 -20.31 -11.55
N GLY A 90 -30.21 -19.03 -11.94
CA GLY A 90 -31.40 -18.38 -12.49
C GLY A 90 -31.60 -18.56 -14.00
N SER A 91 -32.48 -17.74 -14.57
CA SER A 91 -32.72 -17.74 -16.02
C SER A 91 -31.55 -17.14 -16.79
N LYS A 92 -31.54 -17.35 -18.12
CA LYS A 92 -30.50 -16.78 -19.00
C LYS A 92 -30.58 -15.26 -19.04
N GLU A 93 -31.80 -14.73 -18.92
CA GLU A 93 -32.12 -13.31 -18.87
C GLU A 93 -31.63 -12.71 -17.55
N ASP A 94 -31.86 -13.39 -16.43
CA ASP A 94 -31.37 -12.96 -15.11
C ASP A 94 -29.85 -12.91 -15.05
N LEU A 95 -29.18 -13.93 -15.59
CA LEU A 95 -27.72 -13.95 -15.65
C LEU A 95 -27.16 -12.77 -16.45
N ARG A 96 -27.75 -12.47 -17.62
CA ARG A 96 -27.34 -11.32 -18.43
C ARG A 96 -27.60 -10.00 -17.69
N ALA A 97 -28.77 -9.84 -17.08
CA ALA A 97 -29.13 -8.65 -16.33
C ALA A 97 -28.18 -8.43 -15.14
N PHE A 98 -27.82 -9.50 -14.43
CA PHE A 98 -26.85 -9.47 -13.35
C PHE A 98 -25.47 -9.03 -13.85
N LEU A 99 -24.93 -9.66 -14.90
CA LEU A 99 -23.60 -9.28 -15.41
C LEU A 99 -23.55 -7.84 -15.95
N LYS A 100 -24.65 -7.34 -16.52
CA LYS A 100 -24.73 -5.95 -17.03
C LYS A 100 -24.79 -4.91 -15.91
N ASN A 101 -25.64 -5.13 -14.92
CA ASN A 101 -26.01 -4.08 -13.96
C ASN A 101 -25.73 -4.48 -12.50
N GLY A 102 -26.02 -5.72 -12.13
CA GLY A 102 -25.97 -6.17 -10.73
C GLY A 102 -24.55 -6.43 -10.23
N MET A 103 -23.68 -6.98 -11.08
CA MET A 103 -22.32 -7.40 -10.71
C MET A 103 -21.50 -6.25 -10.15
N GLN A 104 -21.48 -5.10 -10.84
CA GLN A 104 -20.69 -3.94 -10.41
C GLN A 104 -21.18 -3.38 -9.08
N ILE A 105 -22.48 -3.40 -8.81
CA ILE A 105 -23.06 -2.92 -7.54
C ILE A 105 -22.56 -3.80 -6.40
N VAL A 106 -22.74 -5.12 -6.51
CA VAL A 106 -22.34 -6.06 -5.45
C VAL A 106 -20.83 -6.02 -5.23
N TRP A 107 -20.05 -5.96 -6.31
CA TRP A 107 -18.60 -5.88 -6.25
C TRP A 107 -18.11 -4.57 -5.62
N SER A 108 -18.68 -3.42 -5.99
CA SER A 108 -18.32 -2.12 -5.41
C SER A 108 -18.51 -2.12 -3.89
N ASP A 109 -19.66 -2.61 -3.42
CA ASP A 109 -19.92 -2.74 -1.99
C ASP A 109 -18.94 -3.68 -1.28
N ASP A 110 -18.58 -4.81 -1.91
CA ASP A 110 -17.59 -5.74 -1.37
C ASP A 110 -16.23 -5.07 -1.19
N LEU A 111 -15.80 -4.23 -2.14
CA LEU A 111 -14.58 -3.43 -2.00
C LEU A 111 -14.68 -2.46 -0.82
N LEU A 112 -15.81 -1.76 -0.64
CA LEU A 112 -16.01 -0.86 0.50
C LEU A 112 -15.99 -1.59 1.85
N VAL A 113 -16.53 -2.81 1.91
CA VAL A 113 -16.44 -3.68 3.08
C VAL A 113 -14.99 -4.04 3.36
N LEU A 114 -14.21 -4.39 2.34
CA LEU A 114 -12.78 -4.68 2.49
C LEU A 114 -12.01 -3.46 2.99
N ILE A 115 -12.26 -2.26 2.48
CA ILE A 115 -11.66 -1.01 2.98
C ILE A 115 -12.04 -0.76 4.44
N THR A 116 -13.31 -0.95 4.79
CA THR A 116 -13.77 -0.74 6.16
C THR A 116 -13.06 -1.69 7.14
N ARG A 117 -12.74 -2.92 6.72
CA ARG A 117 -12.00 -3.88 7.54
C ARG A 117 -10.58 -3.42 7.86
N THR A 118 -9.93 -2.66 6.98
CA THR A 118 -8.56 -2.16 7.22
C THR A 118 -8.50 -1.07 8.30
N LEU A 119 -9.62 -0.41 8.59
CA LEU A 119 -9.71 0.57 9.68
C LEU A 119 -9.46 -0.07 11.05
N SER A 120 -9.87 -1.32 11.21
CA SER A 120 -9.62 -2.10 12.42
C SER A 120 -8.16 -2.53 12.47
N GLY A 121 -7.44 -2.16 13.53
CA GLY A 121 -5.99 -2.37 13.63
C GLY A 121 -5.14 -1.42 12.79
N GLY A 122 -5.76 -0.57 11.95
CA GLY A 122 -5.07 0.46 11.19
C GLY A 122 -4.56 1.62 12.06
N GLY A 123 -3.33 2.06 11.80
CA GLY A 123 -2.76 3.27 12.38
C GLY A 123 -3.35 4.56 11.78
N PRO A 124 -2.90 5.74 12.23
CA PRO A 124 -3.43 7.02 11.77
C PRO A 124 -3.35 7.23 10.25
N LYS A 125 -2.30 6.75 9.59
CA LYS A 125 -2.13 6.90 8.13
C LYS A 125 -3.06 5.95 7.38
N VAL A 126 -3.18 4.69 7.83
CA VAL A 126 -4.14 3.74 7.24
C VAL A 126 -5.57 4.27 7.36
N LYS A 127 -5.94 4.80 8.52
CA LYS A 127 -7.27 5.40 8.75
C LYS A 127 -7.54 6.58 7.83
N ALA A 128 -6.59 7.51 7.69
CA ALA A 128 -6.75 8.66 6.80
C ALA A 128 -6.89 8.25 5.33
N ALA A 129 -6.07 7.31 4.86
CA ALA A 129 -6.13 6.81 3.49
C ALA A 129 -7.42 6.02 3.21
N ALA A 130 -7.86 5.17 4.15
CA ALA A 130 -9.11 4.43 4.05
C ALA A 130 -10.32 5.37 4.01
N SER A 131 -10.39 6.37 4.91
CA SER A 131 -11.47 7.36 4.92
C SER A 131 -11.56 8.10 3.60
N LYS A 132 -10.43 8.53 3.04
CA LYS A 132 -10.42 9.15 1.71
C LYS A 132 -11.02 8.24 0.63
N ALA A 133 -10.63 6.97 0.60
CA ALA A 133 -11.15 6.02 -0.39
C ALA A 133 -12.66 5.79 -0.23
N LEU A 134 -13.14 5.68 1.02
CA LEU A 134 -14.57 5.57 1.35
C LEU A 134 -15.36 6.83 0.98
N ASP A 135 -14.79 8.01 1.16
CA ASP A 135 -15.44 9.28 0.81
C ASP A 135 -15.55 9.46 -0.71
N GLU A 136 -14.53 9.04 -1.47
CA GLU A 136 -14.56 9.06 -2.94
C GLU A 136 -15.54 8.04 -3.52
N ASN A 137 -15.67 6.87 -2.87
CA ASN A 137 -16.69 5.85 -3.16
C ASN A 137 -16.75 5.44 -4.64
N THR A 138 -15.59 5.23 -5.27
CA THR A 138 -15.49 4.72 -6.64
C THR A 138 -14.75 3.38 -6.66
N VAL A 139 -14.96 2.58 -7.71
CA VAL A 139 -14.23 1.32 -7.90
C VAL A 139 -12.74 1.61 -8.07
N GLU A 140 -12.39 2.64 -8.82
CA GLU A 140 -11.00 3.01 -9.12
C GLU A 140 -10.25 3.38 -7.85
N THR A 141 -10.84 4.22 -7.00
CA THR A 141 -10.22 4.66 -5.74
C THR A 141 -10.17 3.54 -4.72
N SER A 142 -11.17 2.66 -4.72
CA SER A 142 -11.19 1.46 -3.88
C SER A 142 -10.07 0.49 -4.23
N LEU A 143 -9.89 0.18 -5.51
CA LEU A 143 -8.80 -0.68 -5.99
C LEU A 143 -7.43 -0.05 -5.75
N ALA A 144 -7.26 1.24 -6.05
CA ALA A 144 -6.00 1.94 -5.82
C ALA A 144 -5.61 1.94 -4.34
N TYR A 145 -6.57 2.10 -3.44
CA TYR A 145 -6.32 1.99 -2.01
C TYR A 145 -5.97 0.55 -1.60
N LEU A 146 -6.78 -0.45 -1.96
CA LEU A 146 -6.59 -1.83 -1.51
C LEU A 146 -5.29 -2.45 -2.03
N ASN A 147 -4.88 -2.12 -3.26
CA ASN A 147 -3.68 -2.69 -3.89
C ASN A 147 -2.38 -1.97 -3.51
N ASP A 148 -2.42 -0.65 -3.32
CA ASP A 148 -1.22 0.15 -3.07
C ASP A 148 -1.35 1.08 -1.87
N GLY A 149 -2.41 1.90 -1.82
CA GLY A 149 -2.57 2.96 -0.81
C GLY A 149 -2.54 2.45 0.63
N LEU A 150 -3.11 1.27 0.89
CA LEU A 150 -3.08 0.59 2.18
C LEU A 150 -1.66 0.31 2.65
N TYR A 151 -0.80 -0.18 1.75
CA TYR A 151 0.56 -0.59 2.12
C TYR A 151 1.49 0.60 2.26
N VAL A 152 1.35 1.61 1.41
CA VAL A 152 2.03 2.91 1.59
C VAL A 152 1.65 3.51 2.95
N ALA A 153 0.37 3.45 3.32
CA ALA A 153 -0.07 3.95 4.61
C ALA A 153 0.49 3.13 5.79
N ARG A 154 0.56 1.81 5.67
CA ARG A 154 1.18 0.94 6.69
C ARG A 154 2.67 1.21 6.84
N GLU A 155 3.41 1.43 5.75
CA GLU A 155 4.81 1.82 5.81
C GLU A 155 5.00 3.09 6.64
N LEU A 156 4.16 4.10 6.43
CA LEU A 156 4.20 5.34 7.21
C LEU A 156 3.79 5.13 8.68
N ASP A 157 2.83 4.25 8.96
CA ASP A 157 2.43 3.92 10.34
C ASP A 157 3.49 3.09 11.09
N CYS A 158 4.30 2.31 10.35
CA CYS A 158 5.37 1.48 10.90
C CYS A 158 6.70 2.21 11.10
N GLN A 159 6.82 3.44 10.62
CA GLN A 159 8.01 4.25 10.84
C GLN A 159 8.15 4.58 12.33
N PRO A 160 9.33 4.36 12.94
CA PRO A 160 9.57 4.86 14.29
C PRO A 160 9.47 6.38 14.28
N PRO A 161 9.03 7.01 15.39
CA PRO A 161 9.05 8.46 15.51
C PRO A 161 10.46 8.97 15.18
N PRO A 162 10.59 10.15 14.53
CA PRO A 162 11.90 10.71 14.25
C PRO A 162 12.66 10.79 15.57
N SER A 163 13.78 10.09 15.65
CA SER A 163 14.64 10.13 16.82
C SER A 163 15.13 11.57 16.95
N THR A 164 14.66 12.28 17.97
CA THR A 164 15.29 13.53 18.36
C THR A 164 16.70 13.16 18.77
N THR A 165 17.67 13.48 17.89
CA THR A 165 19.07 13.47 18.29
C THR A 165 19.18 14.55 19.36
N SER A 166 19.13 14.12 20.63
CA SER A 166 19.44 14.96 21.77
C SER A 166 20.85 15.52 21.51
N PRO A 167 21.06 16.85 21.46
CA PRO A 167 22.39 17.39 21.25
C PRO A 167 23.27 16.88 22.39
N ALA A 168 24.34 16.16 22.05
CA ALA A 168 25.33 15.70 23.00
C ALA A 168 25.76 16.91 23.88
N PRO A 169 25.83 16.76 25.22
CA PRO A 169 26.36 17.85 26.04
C PRO A 169 27.79 18.11 25.58
N ALA A 170 28.09 19.36 25.23
CA ALA A 170 29.43 19.82 24.93
C ALA A 170 30.28 19.77 26.22
N GLY A 171 30.68 18.57 26.62
CA GLY A 171 31.66 18.32 27.67
C GLY A 171 33.08 18.50 27.12
N GLY A 172 33.41 19.71 26.72
CA GLY A 172 34.76 20.10 26.28
C GLY A 172 35.44 20.93 27.36
N GLN A 173 36.27 20.28 28.17
CA GLN A 173 37.15 20.89 29.16
C GLN A 173 38.03 21.99 28.52
N LEU A 174 38.00 23.22 29.05
CA LEU A 174 38.98 24.27 28.74
C LEU A 174 40.35 23.90 29.32
N PRO A 175 41.45 23.91 28.53
CA PRO A 175 42.79 23.77 29.08
C PRO A 175 43.20 25.06 29.82
N LYS A 176 43.55 24.93 31.10
CA LYS A 176 44.22 25.98 31.87
C LYS A 176 45.66 26.10 31.39
N THR A 177 46.01 27.23 30.79
CA THR A 177 47.42 27.64 30.62
C THR A 177 47.56 29.06 31.13
N GLY A 178 48.59 29.27 31.96
CA GLY A 178 48.71 30.38 32.89
C GLY A 178 49.13 31.73 32.31
N THR A 179 49.05 32.70 33.23
CA THR A 179 49.75 34.00 33.33
C THR A 179 50.59 34.47 32.13
N ALA A 180 50.11 35.53 31.47
CA ALA A 180 50.97 36.58 30.95
C ALA A 180 50.24 37.94 31.01
N THR A 181 50.95 38.92 31.55
CA THR A 181 50.53 40.28 31.90
C THR A 181 50.61 41.22 30.69
N ALA A 182 49.60 42.09 30.58
CA ALA A 182 49.57 43.42 29.94
C ALA A 182 49.86 43.60 28.43
N ALA A 183 48.88 44.18 27.73
CA ALA A 183 49.06 45.45 26.99
C ALA A 183 47.69 46.08 26.67
N LEU A 184 47.49 47.31 27.17
CA LEU A 184 46.39 48.21 26.83
C LEU A 184 46.57 48.76 25.41
N ALA A 185 45.52 48.73 24.60
CA ALA A 185 45.39 49.63 23.46
C ALA A 185 43.91 50.04 23.32
N LEU A 186 43.65 51.30 23.63
CA LEU A 186 42.40 52.02 23.42
C LEU A 186 42.17 52.25 21.92
N GLY A 187 40.94 52.09 21.45
CA GLY A 187 40.56 52.62 20.15
C GLY A 187 39.19 52.18 19.64
N GLY A 188 38.24 53.10 19.62
CA GLY A 188 37.25 53.18 18.54
C GLY A 188 35.84 52.67 18.83
N ALA A 189 34.92 53.61 18.99
CA ALA A 189 33.48 53.43 19.14
C ALA A 189 32.73 53.16 17.83
N ALA A 190 31.52 52.58 17.92
CA ALA A 190 30.28 52.88 17.16
C ALA A 190 29.34 51.67 17.24
N LEU A 191 28.27 51.70 18.05
CA LEU A 191 26.93 52.29 17.82
C LEU A 191 25.89 51.20 17.50
N VAL A 192 25.14 50.87 18.55
CA VAL A 192 23.90 50.09 18.58
C VAL A 192 22.79 50.91 17.93
N ALA A 193 22.14 50.37 16.91
CA ALA A 193 20.87 50.88 16.40
C ALA A 193 19.73 49.97 16.85
N LEU A 194 18.92 50.52 17.76
CA LEU A 194 17.60 50.05 18.16
C LEU A 194 16.63 50.12 16.97
N GLY A 195 15.78 49.09 16.85
CA GLY A 195 14.58 49.10 16.01
C GLY A 195 13.42 48.48 16.77
N ILE A 196 12.82 49.24 17.68
CA ILE A 196 11.52 48.96 18.28
C ILE A 196 10.45 49.48 17.31
N GLY A 197 9.44 48.65 17.05
CA GLY A 197 8.25 49.04 16.28
C GLY A 197 7.09 48.10 16.53
N ALA A 198 6.57 48.08 17.75
CA ALA A 198 5.21 47.65 18.02
C ALA A 198 4.23 48.73 17.55
N VAL A 199 2.98 48.37 17.18
CA VAL A 199 1.72 48.94 17.74
C VAL A 199 0.48 48.70 16.84
N LEU A 200 -0.53 48.07 17.49
CA LEU A 200 -2.02 48.15 17.39
C LEU A 200 -2.74 47.66 16.11
N VAL A 201 -3.58 46.61 16.20
CA VAL A 201 -4.94 46.49 16.82
C VAL A 201 -6.04 47.20 16.03
N GLY A 202 -7.03 46.40 15.60
CA GLY A 202 -8.29 46.89 15.04
C GLY A 202 -9.30 45.79 14.77
N ARG A 203 -9.86 45.20 15.84
CA ARG A 203 -10.95 44.21 15.84
C ARG A 203 -12.29 44.90 15.52
N ARG A 204 -13.14 44.30 14.67
CA ARG A 204 -14.60 44.50 14.78
C ARG A 204 -15.40 43.29 14.31
N SER A 205 -16.02 42.67 15.31
CA SER A 205 -17.07 41.67 15.24
C SER A 205 -18.43 42.37 15.31
N ARG A 206 -19.36 41.99 14.45
CA ARG A 206 -20.84 41.93 14.61
C ARG A 206 -21.31 40.99 13.50
N ALA A 207 -22.37 40.22 13.57
CA ALA A 207 -23.31 39.77 14.59
C ALA A 207 -24.09 38.63 13.89
#